data_AF-A0A6J2JDG9-F1
#
_entry.id   AF-A0A6J2JDG9-F1
#
_cell.length_a   1.000
_cell.length_b   1.000
_cell.length_c   1.000
_cell.angle_alpha   90.00
_cell.angle_beta   90.00
_cell.angle_gamma   90.00
#
_symmetry.space_group_name_H-M   'P 1'
#
loop_
_entity.id
_entity.type
_entity.pdbx_description
1 polymer ?
#
loop_
_entity_poly.entity_id
_entity_poly.type
_entity_poly.pdbx_seq_one_letter_code
_entity_poly.pdbx_strand_id
1 'polypeptide(L)'
;MALILEYLNDMHVFMDKYGDPRTNPWFLMSSPLPTLIICLSYVYLVKVLGPQFMENRKPYELKNLLILYNFLQVIFSAWLFYESMMGGWLFHYSLKCQPVDYTDNPVAIRVSFEHMGCICPASRYATNPHVYIQTKII
;
A
#
# COMPACT_ATOMS: atom_id res chain seq x y z
N MET A 1 6.52 28.53 7.75
CA MET A 1 6.98 27.92 6.49
C MET A 1 8.23 27.05 6.71
N ALA A 2 9.23 27.51 7.49
CA ALA A 2 10.42 26.72 7.83
C ALA A 2 10.11 25.38 8.53
N LEU A 3 9.26 25.37 9.56
CA LEU A 3 8.88 24.14 10.28
C LEU A 3 8.22 23.07 9.39
N ILE A 4 7.42 23.50 8.42
CA ILE A 4 6.78 22.57 7.49
C ILE A 4 7.86 21.98 6.57
N LEU A 5 8.73 22.81 6.01
CA LEU A 5 9.81 22.34 5.15
C LEU A 5 10.80 21.41 5.87
N GLU A 6 11.10 21.67 7.14
CA GLU A 6 11.92 20.78 7.98
C GLU A 6 11.24 19.44 8.22
N TYR A 7 9.95 19.44 8.59
CA TYR A 7 9.19 18.20 8.76
C TYR A 7 9.09 17.38 7.47
N LEU A 8 8.92 18.05 6.32
CA LEU A 8 8.89 17.38 5.02
C LEU A 8 10.24 16.77 4.65
N ASN A 9 11.33 17.44 4.97
CA ASN A 9 12.68 16.93 4.73
C ASN A 9 12.97 15.70 5.62
N ASP A 10 12.58 15.77 6.90
CA ASP A 10 12.72 14.64 7.83
C ASP A 10 11.93 13.41 7.36
N MET A 11 10.71 13.61 6.85
CA MET A 11 9.89 12.53 6.31
C MET A 11 10.49 11.94 5.02
N HIS A 12 11.07 12.77 4.16
CA HIS A 12 11.76 12.30 2.95
C HIS A 12 12.99 11.45 3.32
N VAL A 13 13.84 11.94 4.23
CA VAL A 13 15.02 11.22 4.70
C VAL A 13 14.64 9.90 5.39
N PHE A 14 13.54 9.88 6.14
CA PHE A 14 13.05 8.66 6.78
C PHE A 14 12.64 7.61 5.73
N MET A 15 11.88 8.00 4.70
CA MET A 15 11.48 7.06 3.65
C MET A 15 12.65 6.59 2.80
N ASP A 16 13.60 7.47 2.47
CA ASP A 16 14.80 7.07 1.73
C ASP A 16 15.68 6.09 2.53
N LYS A 17 15.68 6.20 3.86
CA LYS A 17 16.52 5.36 4.73
C LYS A 17 15.90 4.00 5.05
N TYR A 18 14.58 3.92 5.21
CA TYR A 18 13.87 2.71 5.65
C TYR A 18 12.95 2.10 4.61
N GLY A 19 12.67 2.81 3.52
CA GLY A 19 11.83 2.34 2.42
C GLY A 19 12.54 1.28 1.58
N ASP A 20 11.75 0.44 0.92
CA ASP A 20 12.26 -0.51 -0.06
C ASP A 20 12.70 0.26 -1.32
N PRO A 21 13.99 0.20 -1.72
CA PRO A 21 14.46 0.94 -2.89
C PRO A 21 13.77 0.50 -4.20
N ARG A 22 13.22 -0.71 -4.26
CA ARG A 22 12.51 -1.25 -5.43
C ARG A 22 11.22 -0.51 -5.73
N THR A 23 10.57 0.04 -4.69
CA THR A 23 9.27 0.72 -4.83
C THR A 23 9.41 2.22 -5.01
N ASN A 24 10.61 2.80 -4.84
CA ASN A 24 10.85 4.24 -4.98
C ASN A 24 10.37 4.84 -6.33
N PRO A 25 10.62 4.21 -7.50
CA PRO A 25 10.16 4.77 -8.77
C PRO A 25 8.65 4.62 -9.03
N TRP A 26 7.90 4.02 -8.10
CA TRP A 26 6.47 3.80 -8.29
C TRP A 26 5.67 5.09 -8.10
N PHE A 27 4.56 5.18 -8.83
CA PHE A 27 3.65 6.30 -8.76
C PHE A 27 3.15 6.50 -7.32
N LEU A 28 3.27 7.73 -6.80
CA LEU A 28 2.94 8.13 -5.42
C LEU A 28 3.82 7.57 -4.30
N MET A 29 4.94 6.89 -4.62
CA MET A 29 5.80 6.26 -3.61
C MET A 29 7.10 7.03 -3.32
N SER A 30 7.38 8.11 -4.04
CA SER A 30 8.56 8.95 -3.83
C SER A 30 8.50 9.81 -2.57
N SER A 31 7.30 10.21 -2.15
CA SER A 31 7.07 11.04 -0.96
C SER A 31 5.68 10.73 -0.39
N PRO A 32 5.45 10.88 0.92
CA PRO A 32 4.09 10.76 1.47
C PRO A 32 3.21 11.96 1.09
N LEU A 33 3.79 13.05 0.59
CA LEU A 33 3.10 14.30 0.30
C LEU A 33 2.03 14.19 -0.80
N PRO A 34 2.30 13.62 -1.99
CA PRO A 34 1.29 13.48 -3.04
C PRO A 34 0.05 12.73 -2.54
N THR A 35 0.24 11.66 -1.78
CA THR A 35 -0.85 10.86 -1.20
C THR A 35 -1.66 11.66 -0.19
N LEU A 36 -1.00 12.42 0.71
CA LEU A 36 -1.68 13.29 1.67
C LEU A 36 -2.52 14.38 0.98
N ILE A 37 -1.99 14.99 -0.08
CA ILE A 37 -2.71 16.01 -0.86
C ILE A 37 -3.96 15.40 -1.52
N ILE A 38 -3.85 14.19 -2.08
CA ILE A 38 -4.99 13.49 -2.68
C ILE A 38 -6.05 13.18 -1.61
N CYS A 39 -5.65 12.67 -0.44
CA CYS A 39 -6.60 12.39 0.64
C CYS A 39 -7.30 13.65 1.15
N LEU A 40 -6.56 14.74 1.39
CA LEU A 40 -7.12 16.00 1.88
C LEU A 40 -8.05 16.64 0.84
N SER A 41 -7.64 16.64 -0.43
CA SER A 41 -8.48 17.15 -1.52
C SER A 41 -9.75 16.32 -1.68
N TYR A 42 -9.68 14.99 -1.59
CA TYR A 42 -10.87 14.12 -1.59
C TYR A 42 -11.86 14.48 -0.47
N VAL A 43 -11.36 14.62 0.76
CA VAL A 43 -12.20 14.99 1.92
C VAL A 43 -12.86 16.36 1.70
N TYR A 44 -12.09 17.35 1.26
CA TYR A 44 -12.61 18.69 0.97
C TYR A 44 -13.70 18.65 -0.12
N LEU A 45 -13.45 17.94 -1.22
CA LEU A 45 -14.39 17.82 -2.33
C LEU A 45 -15.70 17.14 -1.91
N VAL A 46 -15.63 16.06 -1.13
CA VAL A 46 -16.83 15.31 -0.72
C VAL A 46 -17.61 16.00 0.40
N LYS A 47 -16.94 16.66 1.35
CA LYS A 47 -17.59 17.24 2.53
C LYS A 47 -18.04 18.68 2.37
N VAL A 48 -17.33 19.48 1.57
CA VAL A 48 -17.59 20.92 1.41
C VAL A 48 -18.16 21.20 0.03
N LEU A 49 -17.38 20.91 -1.01
CA LEU A 49 -17.72 21.31 -2.38
C LEU A 49 -18.91 20.51 -2.94
N GLY A 50 -18.98 19.21 -2.66
CA GLY A 50 -20.04 18.32 -3.11
C GLY A 50 -21.42 18.77 -2.62
N PRO A 51 -21.65 18.92 -1.30
CA PRO A 51 -22.93 19.39 -0.77
C PRO A 51 -23.33 20.78 -1.26
N GLN A 52 -22.37 21.73 -1.32
CA GLN A 52 -22.62 23.07 -1.85
C GLN A 52 -23.07 23.04 -3.32
N PHE A 53 -22.49 22.16 -4.14
CA PHE A 53 -22.88 22.02 -5.54
C PHE A 53 -24.23 21.31 -5.73
N MET A 54 -24.63 20.44 -4.78
CA MET A 54 -25.88 19.69 -4.83
C MET A 54 -27.07 20.40 -4.16
N GLU A 55 -26.85 21.51 -3.44
CA GLU A 55 -27.90 22.22 -2.69
C GLU A 55 -29.09 22.65 -3.57
N ASN A 56 -28.83 23.05 -4.82
CA ASN A 56 -29.86 23.54 -5.75
C ASN A 56 -30.16 22.57 -6.90
N ARG A 57 -29.74 21.30 -6.81
CA ARG A 57 -29.92 20.32 -7.90
C ARG A 57 -30.59 19.04 -7.39
N LYS A 58 -31.40 18.42 -8.25
CA LYS A 58 -31.96 17.09 -7.98
C LYS A 58 -30.85 16.02 -7.99
N PRO A 59 -30.99 14.94 -7.20
CA PRO A 59 -30.02 13.86 -7.19
C PRO A 59 -29.88 13.23 -8.57
N TYR A 60 -28.65 12.94 -8.98
CA TYR A 60 -28.37 12.30 -10.26
C TYR A 60 -28.72 10.80 -10.20
N GLU A 61 -29.43 10.30 -11.22
CA GLU A 61 -29.68 8.87 -11.37
C GLU A 61 -28.46 8.17 -11.98
N LEU A 62 -27.51 7.79 -11.12
CA LEU A 62 -26.24 7.16 -11.53
C LEU A 62 -26.29 5.62 -11.48
N LYS A 63 -27.48 5.01 -11.52
CA LYS A 63 -27.68 3.57 -11.28
C LYS A 63 -26.81 2.69 -12.18
N ASN A 64 -26.81 2.94 -13.50
CA ASN A 64 -26.04 2.14 -14.45
C ASN A 64 -24.52 2.31 -14.27
N LEU A 65 -24.07 3.53 -13.95
CA LEU A 65 -22.68 3.83 -13.67
C LEU A 65 -22.22 3.11 -12.39
N LEU A 66 -23.07 3.11 -11.35
CA LEU A 66 -22.79 2.43 -10.10
C LEU A 66 -22.74 0.89 -10.27
N ILE A 67 -23.61 0.32 -11.10
CA ILE A 67 -23.57 -1.11 -11.44
C ILE A 67 -22.25 -1.44 -12.15
N LEU A 68 -21.86 -0.65 -13.16
CA LEU A 68 -20.59 -0.84 -13.88
C LEU A 68 -19.38 -0.72 -12.96
N TYR A 69 -19.37 0.29 -12.07
CA TYR A 69 -18.31 0.49 -11.10
C TYR A 69 -18.14 -0.72 -10.18
N ASN A 70 -19.23 -1.23 -9.59
CA ASN A 70 -19.17 -2.41 -8.72
C ASN A 70 -18.72 -3.66 -9.49
N PHE A 71 -19.15 -3.83 -10.74
CA PHE A 71 -18.72 -4.94 -11.57
C PHE A 71 -17.22 -4.91 -11.85
N LEU A 72 -16.68 -3.74 -12.25
CA LEU A 72 -15.24 -3.55 -12.44
C LEU A 72 -14.46 -3.75 -11.13
N GLN A 73 -15.01 -3.30 -9.99
CA GLN A 73 -14.38 -3.50 -8.69
C GLN A 73 -14.27 -4.99 -8.34
N VAL A 74 -15.30 -5.81 -8.61
CA VAL A 74 -15.24 -7.26 -8.39
C VAL A 74 -14.20 -7.92 -9.29
N ILE A 75 -14.13 -7.54 -10.57
CA ILE A 75 -13.10 -8.06 -11.49
C ILE A 75 -11.70 -7.71 -10.97
N PHE A 76 -11.49 -6.46 -10.57
CA PHE A 76 -10.20 -6.00 -10.07
C PHE A 76 -9.80 -6.72 -8.76
N SER A 77 -10.73 -6.89 -7.82
CA SER A 77 -10.48 -7.66 -6.60
C SER A 77 -10.20 -9.14 -6.87
N ALA A 78 -10.89 -9.76 -7.83
CA ALA A 78 -10.61 -11.14 -8.23
C ALA A 78 -9.23 -11.29 -8.87
N TRP A 79 -8.81 -10.31 -9.68
CA TRP A 79 -7.47 -10.27 -10.26
C TRP A 79 -6.39 -10.12 -9.19
N LEU A 80 -6.54 -9.17 -8.26
CA LEU A 80 -5.61 -9.03 -7.13
C LEU A 80 -5.51 -10.32 -6.31
N PHE A 81 -6.65 -10.96 -6.03
CA PHE A 81 -6.66 -12.22 -5.29
C PHE A 81 -5.91 -13.34 -6.03
N TYR A 82 -6.04 -13.43 -7.36
CA TYR A 82 -5.27 -14.36 -8.18
C TYR A 82 -3.76 -14.07 -8.14
N GLU A 83 -3.38 -12.81 -8.28
CA GLU A 83 -1.98 -12.39 -8.23
C GLU A 83 -1.37 -12.67 -6.84
N SER A 84 -2.08 -12.41 -5.73
CA SER A 84 -1.63 -12.74 -4.37
C SER A 84 -1.48 -14.24 -4.14
N MET A 85 -2.41 -15.01 -4.68
CA MET A 85 -2.42 -16.46 -4.54
C MET A 85 -1.24 -17.11 -5.29
N MET A 86 -0.98 -16.65 -6.52
CA MET A 86 0.15 -17.10 -7.35
C MET A 86 1.48 -16.53 -6.90
N GLY A 87 1.49 -15.30 -6.38
CA GLY A 87 2.65 -14.57 -5.90
C GLY A 87 3.23 -15.16 -4.62
N GLY A 88 2.44 -15.93 -3.86
CA GLY A 88 3.03 -16.60 -2.71
C GLY A 88 2.21 -17.66 -2.01
N TRP A 89 0.93 -17.37 -1.73
CA TRP A 89 0.17 -18.09 -0.72
C TRP A 89 -0.10 -19.56 -1.04
N LEU A 90 -0.13 -19.95 -2.33
CA LEU A 90 -0.34 -21.36 -2.71
C LEU A 90 0.94 -22.20 -2.83
N PHE A 91 2.04 -21.60 -3.30
CA PHE A 91 3.20 -22.37 -3.77
C PHE A 91 4.52 -22.02 -3.09
N HIS A 92 4.66 -20.80 -2.56
CA HIS A 92 5.97 -20.27 -2.13
C HIS A 92 6.03 -19.84 -0.66
N TYR A 93 4.90 -19.50 -0.06
CA TYR A 93 4.83 -19.03 1.33
C TYR A 93 4.05 -20.02 2.19
N SER A 94 4.52 -20.19 3.42
CA SER A 94 3.72 -20.86 4.45
C SER A 94 2.61 -19.92 4.94
N LEU A 95 1.48 -20.47 5.39
CA LEU A 95 0.46 -19.72 6.14
C LEU A 95 0.94 -19.27 7.54
N LYS A 96 2.21 -19.53 7.85
CA LYS A 96 2.90 -19.07 9.05
C LYS A 96 3.66 -17.77 8.79
N CYS A 97 4.16 -17.24 9.89
CA CYS A 97 5.04 -16.09 9.93
C CYS A 97 6.30 -16.28 9.06
N GLN A 98 6.45 -15.53 7.97
CA GLN A 98 7.62 -15.55 7.09
C GLN A 98 8.14 -14.13 6.86
N PRO A 99 9.47 -13.89 6.92
CA PRO A 99 10.04 -12.57 6.65
C PRO A 99 9.87 -12.18 5.17
N VAL A 100 9.83 -10.86 4.92
CA VAL A 100 9.77 -10.29 3.57
C VAL A 100 11.09 -10.55 2.83
N ASP A 101 11.01 -11.01 1.59
CA ASP A 101 12.16 -11.15 0.70
C ASP A 101 12.39 -9.83 -0.07
N TYR A 102 13.55 -9.22 0.16
CA TYR A 102 13.96 -7.96 -0.49
C TYR A 102 14.78 -8.17 -1.77
N THR A 103 14.94 -9.43 -2.22
CA THR A 103 15.67 -9.77 -3.45
C THR A 103 14.86 -9.41 -4.70
N ASP A 104 15.52 -9.12 -5.83
CA ASP A 104 14.89 -8.86 -7.14
C ASP A 104 14.33 -10.14 -7.83
N ASN A 105 13.89 -11.12 -7.03
CA ASN A 105 13.24 -12.31 -7.54
C ASN A 105 11.89 -11.95 -8.17
N PRO A 106 11.49 -12.56 -9.30
CA PRO A 106 10.24 -12.23 -9.99
C PRO A 106 9.00 -12.45 -9.10
N VAL A 107 9.07 -13.42 -8.18
CA VAL A 107 8.02 -13.70 -7.19
C VAL A 107 7.97 -12.60 -6.12
N ALA A 108 9.13 -12.16 -5.63
CA ALA A 108 9.21 -11.12 -4.59
C ALA A 108 8.74 -9.76 -5.11
N ILE A 109 9.11 -9.37 -6.35
CA ILE A 109 8.66 -8.13 -6.98
C ILE A 109 7.14 -8.15 -7.22
N ARG A 110 6.58 -9.31 -7.59
CA ARG A 110 5.12 -9.48 -7.77
C ARG A 110 4.37 -9.23 -6.47
N VAL A 111 4.83 -9.80 -5.36
CA VAL A 111 4.24 -9.59 -4.03
C VAL A 111 4.43 -8.14 -3.53
N SER A 112 5.55 -7.49 -3.86
CA SER A 112 5.78 -6.08 -3.51
C SER A 112 4.72 -5.14 -4.08
N PHE A 113 4.15 -5.45 -5.25
CA PHE A 113 3.09 -4.64 -5.86
C PHE A 113 1.84 -4.60 -4.98
N GLU A 114 1.53 -5.71 -4.34
CA GLU A 114 0.30 -5.91 -3.58
C GLU A 114 0.43 -5.51 -2.11
N HIS A 115 1.65 -5.23 -1.63
CA HIS A 115 1.95 -4.94 -0.23
C HIS A 115 1.38 -6.01 0.75
N MET A 116 1.16 -7.23 0.28
CA MET A 116 0.59 -8.33 1.06
C MET A 116 1.69 -9.23 1.61
N GLY A 117 2.36 -8.76 2.66
CA GLY A 117 3.14 -9.64 3.53
C GLY A 117 2.24 -10.27 4.59
N CYS A 118 2.35 -11.58 4.81
CA CYS A 118 1.81 -12.21 6.02
C CYS A 118 2.34 -11.44 7.23
N ILE A 119 1.45 -10.89 8.05
CA ILE A 119 1.82 -10.06 9.20
C ILE A 119 2.55 -10.95 10.21
N CYS A 120 3.88 -10.96 10.15
CA CYS A 120 4.65 -11.18 11.36
C CYS A 120 4.65 -9.91 12.20
N PRO A 121 4.50 -10.01 13.53
CA PRO A 121 4.97 -8.95 14.39
C PRO A 121 6.43 -8.70 14.02
N ALA A 122 6.74 -7.48 13.61
CA ALA A 122 8.04 -7.07 13.08
C ALA A 122 9.19 -7.53 14.00
N SER A 123 9.82 -8.66 13.66
CA SER A 123 11.10 -9.04 14.26
C SER A 123 12.18 -8.20 13.59
N ARG A 124 12.55 -7.14 14.28
CA ARG A 124 13.52 -6.11 13.89
C ARG A 124 14.98 -6.62 13.87
N TYR A 125 15.25 -7.86 13.45
CA TYR A 125 16.58 -8.50 13.60
C TYR A 125 16.97 -9.46 12.46
N ALA A 126 16.69 -9.13 11.19
CA ALA A 126 17.11 -9.94 10.05
C ALA A 126 18.49 -9.55 9.45
N THR A 127 19.33 -8.79 10.16
CA THR A 127 20.68 -8.43 9.70
C THR A 127 21.82 -9.05 10.52
N ASN A 128 21.53 -9.86 11.55
CA ASN A 128 22.57 -10.45 12.39
C ASN A 128 22.55 -11.99 12.37
N PRO A 129 23.51 -12.67 11.72
CA PRO A 129 23.49 -14.13 11.54
C PRO A 129 23.61 -14.93 12.85
N HIS A 130 23.97 -14.30 13.97
CA HIS A 130 24.06 -14.97 15.27
C HIS A 130 22.71 -15.25 15.96
N VAL A 131 21.61 -14.61 15.54
CA VAL A 131 20.30 -14.74 16.22
C VAL A 131 19.44 -15.86 15.61
N TYR A 132 19.81 -16.37 14.43
CA TYR A 132 19.08 -17.42 13.71
C TYR A 132 18.99 -18.76 14.49
N ILE A 133 19.88 -18.98 15.45
CA ILE A 133 19.95 -20.22 16.22
C ILE A 133 18.97 -20.22 17.40
N GLN A 134 18.59 -19.06 17.93
CA GLN A 134 17.77 -18.97 19.15
C GLN A 134 16.26 -19.17 18.91
N THR A 135 15.76 -18.98 17.69
CA THR A 135 14.33 -19.17 17.36
C THR A 135 13.98 -20.62 16.96
N LYS A 136 14.95 -21.55 16.97
CA LYS A 136 14.70 -22.97 16.69
C LYS A 136 14.50 -23.84 17.94
N ILE A 137 14.53 -23.26 19.15
CA ILE A 137 14.47 -24.02 20.42
C ILE A 137 13.20 -23.73 21.25
N ILE A 138 12.22 -22.99 20.71
CA ILE A 138 10.90 -22.82 21.36
C ILE A 138 9.80 -23.09 20.35
#